data_AF-A0A7W6EPP4-F1
#
_entry.id   AF-A0A7W6EPP4-F1
#
_cell.length_a   1.000
_cell.length_b   1.000
_cell.length_c   1.000
_cell.angle_alpha   90.00
_cell.angle_beta   90.00
_cell.angle_gamma   90.00
#
_symmetry.space_group_name_H-M   'P 1'
#
loop_
_entity.id
_entity.type
_entity.pdbx_description
1 polymer ?
#
loop_
_entity_poly.entity_id
_entity_poly.type
_entity_poly.pdbx_seq_one_letter_code
_entity_poly.pdbx_strand_id
1 'polypeptide(L)'
;MMRFSAIFQPTTLFSLKESNSTNKGAKSLFLPSPYSIKMAILNQAITIGGDLSKLEEKKSQEFGFIRDSKISFYIPDSNSFCVNNSFVKIQEPVREGSGFKPTISFREYVFISDKIEIIFEVSAIEAKQYLSKYLYKINYFGKRGCFFQFLEFNDNPPEANVKPFDAKKGVMGVLQSYDDFDEKATFDSVNSYSNSTVKRSKQILVLPLQIVGASKSFTLFK
;
A
#
# COMPACT_ATOMS: atom_id res chain seq x y z
N MET A 1 -2.41 23.56 0.71
CA MET A 1 -2.50 22.11 0.93
C MET A 1 -2.45 21.89 2.43
N MET A 2 -3.34 21.04 2.94
CA MET A 2 -3.34 20.61 4.33
C MET A 2 -2.65 19.26 4.45
N ARG A 3 -2.02 19.00 5.59
CA ARG A 3 -1.30 17.77 5.84
C ARG A 3 -1.76 17.18 7.17
N PHE A 4 -1.92 15.86 7.21
CA PHE A 4 -2.21 15.08 8.41
C PHE A 4 -1.70 13.65 8.17
N SER A 5 -1.65 12.83 9.21
CA SER A 5 -1.31 11.41 9.06
C SER A 5 -2.23 10.52 9.86
N ALA A 6 -2.22 9.24 9.48
CA ALA A 6 -2.79 8.16 10.26
C ALA A 6 -1.68 7.16 10.61
N ILE A 7 -1.60 6.79 11.87
CA ILE A 7 -0.59 5.88 12.40
C ILE A 7 -1.20 4.48 12.49
N PHE A 8 -0.51 3.50 11.91
CA PHE A 8 -0.96 2.11 11.89
C PHE A 8 0.10 1.19 12.48
N GLN A 9 -0.33 0.27 13.35
CA GLN A 9 0.47 -0.84 13.84
C GLN A 9 0.23 -2.07 12.97
N PRO A 10 1.26 -2.60 12.28
CA PRO A 10 1.19 -3.92 11.67
C PRO A 10 0.97 -4.98 12.77
N THR A 11 -0.05 -5.83 12.62
CA THR A 11 -0.36 -6.90 13.60
C THR A 11 -0.13 -8.30 13.05
N THR A 12 0.14 -8.42 11.74
CA THR A 12 0.57 -9.67 11.09
C THR A 12 1.68 -9.40 10.07
N LEU A 13 2.23 -10.47 9.49
CA LEU A 13 3.19 -10.37 8.39
C LEU A 13 2.59 -9.65 7.18
N PHE A 14 3.30 -8.64 6.69
CA PHE A 14 2.93 -7.88 5.51
C PHE A 14 3.41 -8.57 4.22
N SER A 15 2.63 -8.48 3.15
CA SER A 15 3.03 -8.98 1.83
C SER A 15 2.24 -8.28 0.74
N LEU A 16 2.89 -7.41 -0.02
CA LEU A 16 2.29 -6.74 -1.17
C LEU A 16 3.25 -6.82 -2.35
N LYS A 17 2.85 -7.52 -3.41
CA LYS A 17 3.69 -7.65 -4.60
C LYS A 17 3.81 -6.31 -5.32
N GLU A 18 4.98 -6.04 -5.88
CA GLU A 18 5.11 -4.99 -6.89
C GLU A 18 4.21 -5.28 -8.10
N SER A 19 3.64 -4.24 -8.71
CA SER A 19 2.67 -4.37 -9.80
C SER A 19 3.21 -5.12 -11.03
N ASN A 20 4.52 -5.04 -11.27
CA ASN A 20 5.20 -5.69 -12.40
C ASN A 20 5.56 -7.16 -12.13
N SER A 21 5.32 -7.66 -10.92
CA SER A 21 5.73 -9.01 -10.53
C SER A 21 4.70 -10.07 -10.95
N THR A 22 5.21 -11.24 -11.32
CA THR A 22 4.38 -12.40 -11.65
C THR A 22 3.70 -12.99 -10.41
N ASN A 23 2.62 -13.76 -10.59
CA ASN A 23 1.95 -14.42 -9.47
C ASN A 23 2.78 -15.56 -8.84
N LYS A 24 3.81 -16.07 -9.55
CA LYS A 24 4.61 -17.21 -9.11
C LYS A 24 5.85 -16.81 -8.31
N GLY A 25 6.41 -15.65 -8.60
CA GLY A 25 7.48 -15.06 -7.80
C GLY A 25 7.43 -13.55 -7.82
N ALA A 26 7.27 -12.98 -6.63
CA ALA A 26 7.27 -11.55 -6.40
C ALA A 26 7.93 -11.25 -5.05
N LYS A 27 8.80 -10.25 -5.03
CA LYS A 27 9.21 -9.63 -3.77
C LYS A 27 8.06 -8.78 -3.22
N SER A 28 8.07 -8.60 -1.91
CA SER A 28 7.14 -7.72 -1.23
C SER A 28 7.68 -6.30 -1.20
N LEU A 29 6.78 -5.34 -1.34
CA LEU A 29 6.99 -4.00 -0.84
C LEU A 29 7.14 -4.02 0.69
N PHE A 30 7.87 -3.05 1.21
CA PHE A 30 8.05 -2.89 2.66
C PHE A 30 6.90 -2.10 3.28
N LEU A 31 6.23 -1.28 2.47
CA LEU A 31 5.08 -0.47 2.85
C LEU A 31 3.91 -0.76 1.91
N PRO A 32 2.67 -0.48 2.32
CA PRO A 32 1.54 -0.39 1.40
C PRO A 32 1.82 0.60 0.27
N SER A 33 1.39 0.30 -0.95
CA SER A 33 1.44 1.31 -2.01
C SER A 33 0.34 2.36 -1.86
N PRO A 34 0.57 3.61 -2.31
CA PRO A 34 -0.48 4.61 -2.39
C PRO A 34 -1.75 4.09 -3.09
N TYR A 35 -1.60 3.32 -4.16
CA TYR A 35 -2.72 2.62 -4.82
C TYR A 35 -3.49 1.73 -3.84
N SER A 36 -2.79 0.86 -3.10
CA SER A 36 -3.43 -0.06 -2.14
C SER A 36 -4.13 0.66 -0.98
N ILE A 37 -3.60 1.81 -0.55
CA ILE A 37 -4.20 2.67 0.48
C ILE A 37 -5.48 3.32 -0.06
N LYS A 38 -5.42 3.93 -1.25
CA LYS A 38 -6.59 4.52 -1.92
C LYS A 38 -7.69 3.50 -2.17
N MET A 39 -7.33 2.28 -2.59
CA MET A 39 -8.27 1.17 -2.73
C MET A 39 -8.87 0.74 -1.39
N ALA A 40 -8.09 0.74 -0.31
CA ALA A 40 -8.61 0.42 1.02
C ALA A 40 -9.62 1.49 1.50
N ILE A 41 -9.33 2.77 1.28
CA ILE A 41 -10.26 3.88 1.59
C ILE A 41 -11.54 3.74 0.75
N LEU A 42 -11.41 3.49 -0.55
CA LEU A 42 -12.54 3.27 -1.46
C LEU A 42 -13.42 2.11 -0.99
N ASN A 43 -12.80 0.99 -0.61
CA ASN A 43 -13.52 -0.16 -0.08
C ASN A 43 -14.31 0.20 1.19
N GLN A 44 -13.72 0.90 2.16
CA GLN A 44 -14.45 1.33 3.37
C GLN A 44 -15.56 2.33 3.08
N ALA A 45 -15.35 3.24 2.12
CA ALA A 45 -16.37 4.19 1.69
C ALA A 45 -17.60 3.47 1.11
N ILE A 46 -17.39 2.40 0.34
CA ILE A 46 -18.47 1.58 -0.21
C ILE A 46 -19.11 0.72 0.89
N THR A 47 -18.33 -0.10 1.60
CA THR A 47 -18.87 -1.15 2.47
C THR A 47 -19.42 -0.63 3.78
N ILE A 48 -18.85 0.46 4.32
CA ILE A 48 -19.29 1.05 5.58
C ILE A 48 -19.98 2.40 5.35
N GLY A 49 -19.48 3.19 4.40
CA GLY A 49 -20.06 4.51 4.09
C GLY A 49 -21.33 4.45 3.27
N GLY A 50 -21.55 3.39 2.48
CA GLY A 50 -22.64 3.32 1.51
C GLY A 50 -22.48 4.31 0.35
N ASP A 51 -21.28 4.84 0.10
CA ASP A 51 -21.05 5.95 -0.83
C ASP A 51 -20.94 5.51 -2.30
N LEU A 52 -21.34 4.28 -2.66
CA LEU A 52 -21.21 3.75 -4.03
C LEU A 52 -21.85 4.68 -5.07
N SER A 53 -23.08 5.12 -4.83
CA SER A 53 -23.80 6.01 -5.75
C SER A 53 -23.08 7.34 -6.00
N LYS A 54 -22.49 7.93 -4.95
CA LYS A 54 -21.72 9.18 -5.06
C LYS A 54 -20.40 8.97 -5.79
N LEU A 55 -19.74 7.84 -5.55
CA LEU A 55 -18.46 7.49 -6.19
C LEU A 55 -18.62 7.23 -7.70
N GLU A 56 -19.77 6.69 -8.13
CA GLU A 56 -20.09 6.41 -9.53
C GLU A 56 -20.38 7.68 -10.36
N GLU A 57 -20.59 8.83 -9.73
CA GLU A 57 -20.81 10.08 -10.44
C GLU A 57 -19.59 10.46 -11.30
N LYS A 58 -19.82 10.86 -12.55
CA LYS A 58 -18.77 11.15 -13.55
C LYS A 58 -17.72 12.17 -13.08
N LYS A 59 -18.08 13.04 -12.13
CA LYS A 59 -17.20 14.01 -11.47
C LYS A 59 -17.36 13.96 -9.95
N SER A 60 -17.44 12.75 -9.40
CA SER A 60 -17.54 12.52 -7.96
C SER A 60 -16.46 13.28 -7.20
N GLN A 61 -16.90 14.16 -6.29
CA GLN A 61 -16.01 14.90 -5.41
C GLN A 61 -15.33 13.94 -4.42
N GLU A 62 -16.07 12.97 -3.92
CA GLU A 62 -15.62 11.91 -3.01
C GLU A 62 -14.51 11.07 -3.63
N PHE A 63 -14.69 10.66 -4.90
CA PHE A 63 -13.63 9.94 -5.61
C PHE A 63 -12.42 10.85 -5.83
N GLY A 64 -12.63 12.13 -6.15
CA GLY A 64 -11.58 13.14 -6.25
C GLY A 64 -10.75 13.26 -4.97
N PHE A 65 -11.40 13.30 -3.79
CA PHE A 65 -10.71 13.34 -2.50
C PHE A 65 -9.76 12.17 -2.29
N ILE A 66 -10.14 10.96 -2.71
CA ILE A 66 -9.30 9.76 -2.63
C ILE A 66 -8.19 9.83 -3.66
N ARG A 67 -8.52 10.06 -4.94
CA ARG A 67 -7.58 10.04 -6.07
C ARG A 67 -6.48 11.09 -5.90
N ASP A 68 -6.85 12.31 -5.54
CA ASP A 68 -5.96 13.47 -5.52
C ASP A 68 -5.16 13.61 -4.22
N SER A 69 -5.44 12.76 -3.22
CA SER A 69 -4.63 12.69 -2.00
C SER A 69 -3.21 12.23 -2.35
N LYS A 70 -2.22 13.04 -1.96
CA LYS A 70 -0.81 12.64 -2.07
C LYS A 70 -0.44 11.89 -0.81
N ILE A 71 0.18 10.73 -0.98
CA ILE A 71 0.53 9.83 0.11
C ILE A 71 2.04 9.75 0.21
N SER A 72 2.56 9.95 1.42
CA SER A 72 3.96 9.75 1.77
C SER A 72 4.07 9.02 3.11
N PHE A 73 5.28 8.64 3.51
CA PHE A 73 5.49 7.80 4.67
C PHE A 73 6.58 8.35 5.57
N TYR A 74 6.37 8.15 6.87
CA TYR A 74 7.41 8.26 7.88
C TYR A 74 7.60 6.90 8.56
N ILE A 75 8.85 6.45 8.57
CA ILE A 75 9.31 5.22 9.24
C ILE A 75 10.09 5.65 10.48
N PRO A 76 9.65 5.36 11.72
CA PRO A 76 10.42 5.65 12.91
C PRO A 76 11.76 4.88 12.95
N ASP A 77 12.81 5.47 13.53
CA ASP A 77 14.13 4.82 13.67
C ASP A 77 14.11 3.56 14.55
N SER A 78 13.08 3.40 15.39
CA SER A 78 12.82 2.19 16.16
C SER A 78 12.32 1.02 15.30
N ASN A 79 11.91 1.28 14.06
CA ASN A 79 11.34 0.27 13.19
C ASN A 79 12.43 -0.60 12.54
N SER A 80 12.09 -1.86 12.33
CA SER A 80 12.93 -2.84 11.64
C SER A 80 12.07 -3.73 10.78
N PHE A 81 12.62 -4.13 9.64
CA PHE A 81 11.90 -4.90 8.64
C PHE A 81 12.63 -6.22 8.43
N CYS A 82 12.01 -7.33 8.83
CA CYS A 82 12.56 -8.67 8.61
C CYS A 82 11.81 -9.35 7.46
N VAL A 83 12.52 -9.57 6.37
CA VAL A 83 12.00 -10.15 5.13
C VAL A 83 12.35 -11.63 5.10
N ASN A 84 11.38 -12.52 4.93
CA ASN A 84 11.68 -13.95 4.78
C ASN A 84 12.10 -14.28 3.33
N ASN A 85 13.10 -15.15 3.20
CA ASN A 85 13.58 -15.66 1.92
C ASN A 85 13.09 -17.11 1.73
N SER A 86 11.76 -17.31 1.65
CA SER A 86 11.17 -18.66 1.63
C SER A 86 10.44 -18.98 0.33
N PHE A 87 10.65 -20.21 -0.15
CA PHE A 87 9.79 -20.84 -1.15
C PHE A 87 8.71 -21.64 -0.45
N VAL A 88 7.47 -21.51 -0.91
CA VAL A 88 6.33 -22.27 -0.39
C VAL A 88 5.77 -23.16 -1.49
N LYS A 89 5.32 -24.36 -1.09
CA LYS A 89 4.56 -25.26 -1.96
C LYS A 89 3.09 -24.86 -1.88
N ILE A 90 2.49 -24.49 -3.01
CA ILE A 90 1.07 -24.16 -3.10
C ILE A 90 0.35 -25.13 -4.04
N GLN A 91 -0.96 -25.21 -3.92
CA GLN A 91 -1.83 -25.95 -4.81
C GLN A 91 -2.40 -24.97 -5.86
N GLU A 92 -2.09 -25.17 -7.14
CA GLU A 92 -2.68 -24.38 -8.24
C GLU A 92 -3.74 -25.21 -8.99
N PRO A 93 -4.86 -24.62 -9.43
CA PRO A 93 -5.84 -25.33 -10.25
C PRO A 93 -5.18 -25.92 -11.51
N VAL A 94 -5.60 -27.12 -11.89
CA VAL A 94 -5.20 -27.68 -13.20
C VAL A 94 -5.84 -26.87 -14.33
N ARG A 95 -5.14 -26.74 -15.47
CA ARG A 95 -5.65 -25.97 -16.63
C ARG A 95 -6.87 -26.64 -17.28
N GLU A 96 -6.94 -27.96 -17.20
CA GLU A 96 -8.01 -28.79 -17.73
C GLU A 96 -8.38 -29.85 -16.69
N GLY A 97 -9.68 -30.13 -16.54
CA GLY A 97 -10.19 -31.07 -15.55
C GLY A 97 -10.43 -30.46 -14.16
N SER A 98 -10.70 -31.33 -13.19
CA SER A 98 -10.91 -30.95 -11.78
C SER A 98 -9.69 -31.30 -10.93
N GLY A 99 -9.41 -30.47 -9.93
CA GLY A 99 -8.37 -30.71 -8.93
C GLY A 99 -7.26 -29.66 -8.90
N PHE A 100 -6.24 -29.94 -8.08
CA PHE A 100 -5.10 -29.07 -7.87
C PHE A 100 -3.80 -29.84 -8.06
N LYS A 101 -2.78 -29.14 -8.56
CA LYS A 101 -1.43 -29.67 -8.64
C LYS A 101 -0.49 -28.88 -7.74
N PRO A 102 0.47 -29.56 -7.08
CA PRO A 102 1.49 -28.87 -6.33
C PRO A 102 2.39 -28.06 -7.27
N THR A 103 2.68 -26.83 -6.88
CA THR A 103 3.63 -25.95 -7.55
C THR A 103 4.44 -25.19 -6.51
N ILE A 104 5.62 -24.73 -6.89
CA ILE A 104 6.47 -23.91 -6.02
C ILE A 104 6.18 -22.45 -6.35
N SER A 105 5.95 -21.66 -5.31
CA SER A 105 5.80 -20.22 -5.42
C SER A 105 6.73 -19.53 -4.44
N PHE A 106 7.40 -18.48 -4.91
CA PHE A 106 8.15 -17.59 -4.03
C PHE A 106 7.18 -16.61 -3.39
N ARG A 107 7.12 -16.61 -2.06
CA ARG A 107 6.30 -15.68 -1.28
C ARG A 107 7.14 -15.00 -0.23
N GLU A 108 7.35 -13.72 -0.46
CA GLU A 108 7.99 -12.83 0.48
C GLU A 108 6.95 -12.17 1.40
N TYR A 109 7.27 -12.18 2.67
CA TYR A 109 6.55 -11.60 3.78
C TYR A 109 7.54 -10.74 4.58
N VAL A 110 7.04 -9.62 5.06
CA VAL A 110 7.79 -8.61 5.80
C VAL A 110 7.19 -8.53 7.19
N PHE A 111 7.98 -8.87 8.20
CA PHE A 111 7.69 -8.48 9.58
C PHE A 111 8.14 -7.04 9.77
N ILE A 112 7.22 -6.19 10.19
CA ILE A 112 7.47 -4.77 10.49
C ILE A 112 7.35 -4.63 12.01
N SER A 113 8.44 -4.28 12.69
CA SER A 113 8.50 -4.37 14.15
C SER A 113 7.76 -3.26 14.90
N ASP A 114 7.52 -2.13 14.24
CA ASP A 114 6.90 -0.95 14.85
C ASP A 114 5.86 -0.32 13.91
N LYS A 115 5.15 0.67 14.42
CA LYS A 115 4.15 1.45 13.69
C LYS A 115 4.73 2.14 12.46
N ILE A 116 3.87 2.35 11.48
CA ILE A 116 4.14 3.16 10.29
C ILE A 116 3.20 4.36 10.29
N GLU A 117 3.72 5.51 9.88
CA GLU A 117 2.93 6.73 9.77
C GLU A 117 2.69 7.05 8.30
N ILE A 118 1.42 7.04 7.90
CA ILE A 118 0.98 7.32 6.53
C ILE A 118 0.51 8.77 6.49
N ILE A 119 1.22 9.59 5.73
CA ILE A 119 1.02 11.03 5.64
C ILE A 119 0.20 11.33 4.39
N PHE A 120 -0.85 12.12 4.56
CA PHE A 120 -1.75 12.57 3.51
C PHE A 120 -1.61 14.08 3.33
N GLU A 121 -1.35 14.51 2.10
CA GLU A 121 -1.52 15.91 1.70
C GLU A 121 -2.77 16.04 0.83
N VAL A 122 -3.65 16.97 1.21
CA VAL A 122 -4.93 17.20 0.56
C VAL A 122 -5.14 18.68 0.24
N SER A 123 -5.97 18.97 -0.75
CA SER A 123 -6.24 20.33 -1.21
C SER A 123 -7.21 21.11 -0.32
N ALA A 124 -8.12 20.42 0.37
CA ALA A 124 -9.22 21.03 1.12
C ALA A 124 -9.55 20.30 2.44
N ILE A 125 -10.25 20.98 3.35
CA ILE A 125 -10.63 20.43 4.66
C ILE A 125 -11.64 19.29 4.53
N GLU A 126 -12.54 19.38 3.55
CA GLU A 126 -13.56 18.38 3.25
C GLU A 126 -12.92 17.06 2.84
N ALA A 127 -11.81 17.12 2.09
CA ALA A 127 -11.03 15.94 1.73
C ALA A 127 -10.43 15.29 2.99
N LYS A 128 -9.83 16.07 3.89
CA LYS A 128 -9.32 15.55 5.17
C LYS A 128 -10.43 14.87 5.98
N GLN A 129 -11.59 15.52 6.11
CA GLN A 129 -12.74 14.99 6.83
C GLN A 129 -13.26 13.68 6.20
N TYR A 130 -13.37 13.66 4.87
CA TYR A 130 -13.82 12.49 4.13
C TYR A 130 -12.89 11.29 4.29
N LEU A 131 -11.56 11.50 4.12
CA LEU A 131 -10.58 10.43 4.32
C LEU A 131 -10.58 9.96 5.78
N SER A 132 -10.62 10.89 6.74
CA SER A 132 -10.62 10.57 8.18
C SER A 132 -11.83 9.72 8.60
N LYS A 133 -12.98 9.86 7.94
CA LYS A 133 -14.17 9.02 8.19
C LYS A 133 -13.91 7.53 7.96
N TYR A 134 -12.95 7.19 7.08
CA TYR A 134 -12.71 5.83 6.62
C TYR A 134 -11.36 5.25 7.05
N LEU A 135 -10.33 6.09 7.24
CA LEU A 135 -8.98 5.62 7.57
C LEU A 135 -8.91 4.75 8.83
N TYR A 136 -9.59 5.14 9.91
CA TYR A 136 -9.59 4.37 11.16
C TYR A 136 -10.34 3.03 11.08
N LYS A 137 -11.07 2.79 9.97
CA LYS A 137 -11.82 1.54 9.73
C LYS A 137 -11.06 0.57 8.84
N ILE A 138 -9.88 0.94 8.36
CA ILE A 138 -9.05 0.09 7.52
C ILE A 138 -8.29 -0.90 8.40
N ASN A 139 -8.47 -2.19 8.12
CA ASN A 139 -7.81 -3.28 8.84
C ASN A 139 -6.69 -3.96 8.05
N TYR A 140 -6.53 -3.65 6.76
CA TYR A 140 -5.48 -4.22 5.91
C TYR A 140 -5.26 -3.34 4.68
N PHE A 141 -4.05 -3.41 4.11
CA PHE A 141 -3.72 -2.81 2.83
C PHE A 141 -3.30 -3.89 1.84
N GLY A 142 -3.97 -3.95 0.69
CA GLY A 142 -3.72 -4.96 -0.34
C GLY A 142 -4.25 -6.34 0.05
N LYS A 143 -3.40 -7.24 0.57
CA LYS A 143 -3.81 -8.61 0.89
C LYS A 143 -4.59 -8.66 2.21
N ARG A 144 -5.72 -9.38 2.21
CA ARG A 144 -6.61 -9.54 3.38
C ARG A 144 -5.95 -10.15 4.63
N GLY A 145 -4.84 -10.89 4.49
CA GLY A 145 -4.12 -11.49 5.62
C GLY A 145 -3.04 -10.58 6.25
N CYS A 146 -2.83 -9.39 5.69
CA CYS A 146 -1.81 -8.44 6.13
C CYS A 146 -2.48 -7.34 6.96
N PHE A 147 -2.70 -7.61 8.23
CA PHE A 147 -3.49 -6.77 9.12
C PHE A 147 -2.70 -5.58 9.66
N PHE A 148 -3.39 -4.45 9.71
CA PHE A 148 -2.93 -3.21 10.31
C PHE A 148 -4.03 -2.72 11.25
N GLN A 149 -3.63 -2.28 12.44
CA GLN A 149 -4.51 -1.67 13.42
C GLN A 149 -4.26 -0.17 13.41
N PHE A 150 -5.32 0.61 13.19
CA PHE A 150 -5.28 2.06 13.38
C PHE A 150 -5.00 2.38 14.86
N LEU A 151 -4.08 3.31 15.11
CA LEU A 151 -3.77 3.80 16.45
C LEU A 151 -4.39 5.18 16.68
N GLU A 152 -3.94 6.16 15.90
CA GLU A 152 -4.34 7.56 16.07
C GLU A 152 -4.13 8.37 14.78
N PHE A 153 -4.74 9.55 14.74
CA PHE A 153 -4.42 10.59 13.76
C PHE A 153 -3.39 11.55 14.35
N ASN A 154 -2.51 12.08 13.49
CA ASN A 154 -1.62 13.17 13.86
C ASN A 154 -1.80 14.33 12.88
N ASP A 155 -2.24 15.47 13.38
CA ASP A 155 -2.49 16.68 12.59
C ASP A 155 -1.19 17.43 12.23
N ASN A 156 -0.08 17.12 12.91
CA ASN A 156 1.24 17.70 12.67
C ASN A 156 2.27 16.58 12.43
N PRO A 157 2.17 15.85 11.31
CA PRO A 157 3.07 14.74 11.02
C PRO A 157 4.52 15.20 10.79
N PRO A 158 5.52 14.39 11.17
CA PRO A 158 6.92 14.66 10.87
C PRO A 158 7.16 14.61 9.36
N GLU A 159 8.20 15.28 8.89
CA GLU A 159 8.66 15.20 7.50
C GLU A 159 8.83 13.75 7.03
N ALA A 160 8.18 13.41 5.91
CA ALA A 160 8.28 12.07 5.33
C ALA A 160 9.76 11.71 5.10
N ASN A 161 10.21 10.56 5.58
CA ASN A 161 11.61 10.11 5.39
C ASN A 161 11.74 9.06 4.28
N VAL A 162 10.63 8.56 3.74
CA VAL A 162 10.58 7.85 2.47
C VAL A 162 10.43 8.88 1.35
N LYS A 163 11.44 8.98 0.48
CA LYS A 163 11.50 10.04 -0.54
C LYS A 163 11.45 9.48 -1.96
N PRO A 164 10.92 10.22 -2.93
CA PRO A 164 11.12 9.91 -4.34
C PRO A 164 12.60 9.78 -4.68
N PHE A 165 12.93 8.79 -5.51
CA PHE A 165 14.26 8.67 -6.07
C PHE A 165 14.60 9.87 -6.96
N ASP A 166 15.75 10.49 -6.71
CA ASP A 166 16.30 11.59 -7.51
C ASP A 166 17.74 11.23 -7.87
N ALA A 167 18.01 10.98 -9.15
CA ALA A 167 19.33 10.55 -9.62
C ALA A 167 20.44 11.59 -9.35
N LYS A 168 20.09 12.87 -9.13
CA LYS A 168 21.07 13.93 -8.82
C LYS A 168 21.47 13.94 -7.36
N LYS A 169 20.65 13.37 -6.48
CA LYS A 169 20.92 13.23 -5.05
C LYS A 169 21.42 11.81 -4.83
N GLY A 170 22.52 11.64 -4.12
CA GLY A 170 23.02 10.31 -3.78
C GLY A 170 21.92 9.45 -3.15
N VAL A 171 21.96 8.15 -3.42
CA VAL A 171 20.88 7.24 -3.04
C VAL A 171 21.36 6.41 -1.86
N MET A 172 20.75 6.64 -0.70
CA MET A 172 21.01 5.86 0.50
C MET A 172 19.69 5.26 0.95
N GLY A 173 19.58 3.93 0.87
CA GLY A 173 18.37 3.21 1.23
C GLY A 173 17.97 2.10 0.26
N VAL A 174 16.81 1.49 0.52
CA VAL A 174 16.20 0.47 -0.33
C VAL A 174 15.32 1.14 -1.39
N LEU A 175 15.54 0.79 -2.66
CA LEU A 175 14.72 1.24 -3.79
C LEU A 175 13.60 0.26 -4.09
N GLN A 176 12.36 0.73 -4.12
CA GLN A 176 11.21 -0.07 -4.56
C GLN A 176 10.25 0.75 -5.42
N SER A 177 9.59 0.08 -6.36
CA SER A 177 8.61 0.73 -7.24
C SER A 177 7.21 0.63 -6.67
N TYR A 178 6.61 1.77 -6.37
CA TYR A 178 5.26 1.90 -5.83
C TYR A 178 4.30 2.40 -6.90
N ASP A 179 3.11 1.81 -6.94
CA ASP A 179 2.02 2.25 -7.81
C ASP A 179 1.05 3.20 -7.08
N ASP A 180 0.46 4.10 -7.86
CA ASP A 180 -0.62 4.99 -7.43
C ASP A 180 -1.67 5.13 -8.54
N PHE A 181 -2.77 5.81 -8.24
CA PHE A 181 -3.77 6.22 -9.21
C PHE A 181 -3.12 7.16 -10.23
N ASP A 182 -3.55 7.06 -11.49
CA ASP A 182 -3.27 8.10 -12.48
C ASP A 182 -4.10 9.34 -12.13
N GLU A 183 -3.59 10.55 -12.42
CA GLU A 183 -4.31 11.81 -12.16
C GLU A 183 -5.67 11.87 -12.89
N LYS A 184 -5.78 11.16 -14.01
CA LYS A 184 -7.01 11.06 -14.81
C LYS A 184 -7.84 9.83 -14.46
N ALA A 185 -7.51 9.10 -13.40
CA ALA A 185 -8.30 7.97 -12.94
C ALA A 185 -9.74 8.43 -12.67
N THR A 186 -10.68 7.56 -13.00
CA THR A 186 -12.11 7.66 -12.68
C THR A 186 -12.49 6.48 -11.79
N PHE A 187 -13.63 6.56 -11.10
CA PHE A 187 -14.14 5.43 -10.33
C PHE A 187 -14.29 4.17 -11.20
N ASP A 188 -14.84 4.33 -12.40
CA ASP A 188 -15.00 3.25 -13.37
C ASP A 188 -13.65 2.55 -13.66
N SER A 189 -12.56 3.31 -13.83
CA SER A 189 -11.22 2.77 -14.11
C SER A 189 -10.60 1.91 -12.99
N VAL A 190 -11.12 2.00 -11.76
CA VAL A 190 -10.65 1.19 -10.62
C VAL A 190 -11.71 0.21 -10.12
N ASN A 191 -12.90 0.23 -10.72
CA ASN A 191 -13.98 -0.68 -10.43
C ASN A 191 -13.69 -2.06 -11.03
N SER A 192 -13.66 -3.09 -10.18
CA SER A 192 -13.41 -4.48 -10.62
C SER A 192 -14.53 -5.07 -11.48
N TYR A 193 -15.71 -4.43 -11.52
CA TYR A 193 -16.85 -4.81 -12.35
C TYR A 193 -16.92 -4.03 -13.67
N SER A 194 -16.01 -3.09 -13.89
CA SER A 194 -15.92 -2.33 -15.15
C SER A 194 -15.07 -3.06 -16.18
N ASN A 195 -15.36 -2.83 -17.46
CA ASN A 195 -14.51 -3.26 -18.58
C ASN A 195 -13.38 -2.26 -18.87
N SER A 196 -13.32 -1.13 -18.15
CA SER A 196 -12.28 -0.13 -18.33
C SER A 196 -10.93 -0.63 -17.80
N THR A 197 -9.85 -0.16 -18.43
CA THR A 197 -8.49 -0.55 -18.03
C THR A 197 -7.94 0.43 -17.00
N VAL A 198 -7.49 -0.09 -15.86
CA VAL A 198 -6.81 0.72 -14.86
C VAL A 198 -5.44 1.16 -15.36
N LYS A 199 -5.24 2.48 -15.47
CA LYS A 199 -3.90 3.06 -15.65
C LYS A 199 -3.35 3.44 -14.28
N ARG A 200 -2.14 2.99 -13.98
CA ARG A 200 -1.45 3.29 -12.71
C ARG A 200 -0.21 4.13 -12.98
N SER A 201 -0.03 5.17 -12.18
CA SER A 201 1.23 5.87 -12.10
C SER A 201 2.22 5.04 -11.29
N LYS A 202 3.52 5.24 -11.51
CA LYS A 202 4.58 4.54 -10.80
C LYS A 202 5.65 5.52 -10.37
N GLN A 203 6.18 5.29 -9.18
CA GLN A 203 7.28 6.06 -8.63
C GLN A 203 8.25 5.13 -7.92
N ILE A 204 9.55 5.39 -8.10
CA ILE A 204 10.57 4.71 -7.31
C ILE A 204 10.75 5.51 -6.03
N LEU A 205 10.57 4.85 -4.88
CA LEU A 205 10.81 5.43 -3.57
C LEU A 205 12.10 4.88 -2.98
N VAL A 206 12.81 5.74 -2.25
CA VAL A 206 13.98 5.42 -1.42
C VAL A 206 13.48 5.30 0.01
N LEU A 207 13.49 4.09 0.54
CA LEU A 207 13.23 3.83 1.96
C LEU A 207 14.54 3.97 2.72
N PRO A 208 14.58 4.72 3.84
CA PRO A 208 15.80 4.97 4.61
C PRO A 208 16.20 3.74 5.44
N LEU A 209 16.36 2.60 4.79
CA LEU A 209 16.63 1.29 5.38
C LEU A 209 17.95 0.73 4.84
N GLN A 210 18.69 0.05 5.71
CA GLN A 210 19.94 -0.60 5.39
C GLN A 210 19.91 -2.06 5.87
N ILE A 211 20.63 -2.94 5.17
CA ILE A 211 20.78 -4.32 5.61
C ILE A 211 21.69 -4.34 6.84
N VAL A 212 21.17 -4.79 7.97
CA VAL A 212 21.94 -4.96 9.22
C VAL A 212 22.23 -6.43 9.52
N GLY A 213 21.55 -7.36 8.84
CA GLY A 213 21.80 -8.78 8.94
C GLY A 213 21.12 -9.56 7.83
N ALA A 214 21.73 -10.66 7.40
CA ALA A 214 21.14 -11.54 6.39
C ALA A 214 21.54 -12.99 6.63
N SER A 215 20.66 -13.90 6.25
CA SER A 215 20.90 -15.34 6.23
C SER A 215 20.23 -15.95 5.01
N LYS A 216 20.35 -17.28 4.86
CA LYS A 216 19.60 -18.02 3.84
C LYS A 216 18.09 -17.84 4.00
N SER A 217 17.59 -17.68 5.22
CA SER A 217 16.15 -17.71 5.52
C SER A 217 15.51 -16.34 5.63
N PHE A 218 16.29 -15.27 5.88
CA PHE A 218 15.76 -13.93 6.06
C PHE A 218 16.80 -12.84 5.78
N THR A 219 16.32 -11.62 5.56
CA THR A 219 17.12 -10.40 5.52
C THR A 219 16.50 -9.36 6.46
N LEU A 220 17.30 -8.81 7.37
CA LEU A 220 16.90 -7.82 8.35
C LEU A 220 17.38 -6.43 7.91
N PHE A 221 16.46 -5.49 7.88
CA PHE A 221 16.68 -4.09 7.57
C PHE A 221 16.36 -3.20 8.78
N LYS A 222 17.14 -2.13 8.94
CA LYS A 222 16.90 -1.03 9.88
C LYS A 222 17.23 0.29 9.20
#